data_AF-A0AAD9XAV3-F1
#
_entry.id   AF-A0AAD9XAV3-F1
#
_cell.length_a   1.000
_cell.length_b   1.000
_cell.length_c   1.000
_cell.angle_alpha   90.00
_cell.angle_beta   90.00
_cell.angle_gamma   90.00
#
_symmetry.space_group_name_H-M   'P 1'
#
loop_
_entity.id
_entity.type
_entity.pdbx_description
1 polymer ?
#
loop_
_entity_poly.entity_id
_entity_poly.type
_entity_poly.pdbx_seq_one_letter_code
_entity_poly.pdbx_strand_id
1 'polypeptide(L)'
;ESSLILIRHGEPLLNEKNLFTGCVDEAIEAGMRICDIPIYMIYTPILIRAQMTAMLAMTQHRHKKILIVIHNESEQAETWSRIYSEETKKQSIPVVPAWQLNERMYGELQGLNKEQTDERYGKKLVHEWRRSHDIPPPNGESLEMCSQRVDLNLRTNMLQIEPHLQSGRHVMVAAHGNSLRSIIMYLDKLTSQEVINVELSTGIPLLYIYKEGHFMKRGSPVGPTESLAHYMQKLDEMFQLTSLNQRTNLFSLFIIEDFHWVLDR
;
A
#
# COMPACT_ATOMS: atom_id res chain seq x y z
N GLU A 1 13.53 8.35 13.16
CA GLU A 1 13.04 7.89 11.85
C GLU A 1 11.71 7.18 12.08
N SER A 2 10.79 7.24 11.12
CA SER A 2 9.49 6.57 11.18
C SER A 2 9.21 5.83 9.89
N SER A 3 8.19 4.97 9.89
CA SER A 3 7.87 4.10 8.77
C SER A 3 6.47 4.35 8.25
N LEU A 4 6.35 4.48 6.93
CA LEU A 4 5.09 4.40 6.21
C LEU A 4 5.04 3.06 5.48
N ILE A 5 4.00 2.26 5.76
CA ILE A 5 3.80 0.94 5.17
C ILE A 5 2.58 1.02 4.26
N LEU A 6 2.74 0.62 3.00
CA LEU A 6 1.65 0.55 2.03
C LEU A 6 1.33 -0.92 1.73
N ILE A 7 0.06 -1.33 1.85
CA ILE A 7 -0.38 -2.70 1.56
C ILE A 7 -1.51 -2.66 0.55
N ARG A 8 -1.31 -3.31 -0.60
CA ARG A 8 -2.38 -3.54 -1.57
C ARG A 8 -3.25 -4.69 -1.08
N HIS A 9 -4.57 -4.45 -0.96
CA HIS A 9 -5.51 -5.52 -0.61
C HIS A 9 -5.46 -6.65 -1.65
N GLY A 10 -5.77 -7.87 -1.19
CA GLY A 10 -5.75 -9.04 -2.06
C GLY A 10 -6.87 -9.08 -3.09
N GLU A 11 -6.62 -9.73 -4.22
CA GLU A 11 -7.65 -10.10 -5.18
C GLU A 11 -8.20 -11.50 -4.81
N PRO A 12 -9.53 -11.70 -4.79
CA PRO A 12 -10.07 -13.02 -4.52
C PRO A 12 -9.71 -13.93 -5.70
N LEU A 13 -8.76 -14.84 -5.50
CA LEU A 13 -8.54 -15.95 -6.42
C LEU A 13 -9.78 -16.85 -6.38
N LEU A 14 -10.48 -16.98 -7.51
CA LEU A 14 -11.37 -18.12 -7.73
C LEU A 14 -10.48 -19.33 -8.00
N ASN A 15 -10.50 -20.31 -7.09
CA ASN A 15 -9.99 -21.64 -7.39
C ASN A 15 -11.08 -22.48 -8.08
N GLU A 16 -10.69 -23.57 -8.74
CA GLU A 16 -11.59 -24.52 -9.42
C GLU A 16 -12.71 -25.08 -8.51
N LYS A 17 -12.60 -24.90 -7.19
CA LYS A 17 -13.59 -25.33 -6.19
C LYS A 17 -14.61 -24.25 -5.82
N ASN A 18 -14.65 -23.09 -6.49
CA ASN A 18 -15.53 -21.96 -6.17
C ASN A 18 -15.40 -21.50 -4.70
N LEU A 19 -14.22 -21.62 -4.09
CA LEU A 19 -13.95 -21.15 -2.74
C LEU A 19 -13.14 -19.86 -2.80
N PHE A 20 -13.65 -18.79 -2.20
CA PHE A 20 -12.93 -17.52 -2.03
C PHE A 20 -11.74 -17.74 -1.08
N THR A 21 -10.54 -17.93 -1.65
CA THR A 21 -9.36 -18.35 -0.87
C THR A 21 -8.19 -17.35 -0.95
N GLY A 22 -8.11 -16.50 -1.97
CA GLY A 22 -6.89 -15.73 -2.26
C GLY A 22 -6.55 -14.55 -1.33
N CYS A 23 -7.51 -13.80 -0.81
CA CYS A 23 -7.19 -12.54 -0.11
C CYS A 23 -6.63 -12.71 1.31
N VAL A 24 -6.91 -13.85 1.97
CA VAL A 24 -6.63 -14.03 3.40
C VAL A 24 -5.15 -14.32 3.61
N ASP A 25 -4.61 -15.28 2.86
CA ASP A 25 -3.21 -15.69 2.98
C ASP A 25 -2.25 -14.55 2.63
N GLU A 26 -2.57 -13.78 1.59
CA GLU A 26 -1.84 -12.58 1.20
C GLU A 26 -1.77 -11.53 2.33
N ALA A 27 -2.88 -11.31 3.04
CA ALA A 27 -2.92 -10.37 4.15
C ALA A 27 -2.13 -10.86 5.36
N ILE A 28 -2.21 -12.16 5.67
CA ILE A 28 -1.46 -12.79 6.76
C ILE A 28 0.04 -12.70 6.50
N GLU A 29 0.50 -13.05 5.29
CA GLU A 29 1.91 -12.95 4.88
C GLU A 29 2.41 -11.50 4.96
N ALA A 30 1.60 -10.52 4.53
CA ALA A 30 1.92 -9.11 4.71
C ALA A 30 2.15 -8.77 6.19
N GLY A 31 1.27 -9.28 7.06
CA GLY A 31 1.34 -9.15 8.51
C GLY A 31 2.63 -9.73 9.11
N MET A 32 3.06 -10.89 8.65
CA MET A 32 4.31 -11.51 9.10
C MET A 32 5.52 -10.63 8.79
N ARG A 33 5.55 -9.99 7.61
CA ARG A 33 6.67 -9.11 7.21
C ARG A 33 6.78 -7.83 8.01
N ILE A 34 5.66 -7.33 8.52
CA ILE A 34 5.61 -6.08 9.28
C ILE A 34 5.49 -6.31 10.79
N CYS A 35 5.58 -7.55 11.26
CA CYS A 35 5.18 -7.93 12.61
C CYS A 35 5.95 -7.22 13.74
N ASP A 36 7.14 -6.71 13.44
CA ASP A 36 8.07 -6.06 14.37
C ASP A 36 8.02 -4.51 14.30
N ILE A 37 7.32 -3.93 13.32
CA ILE A 37 7.25 -2.47 13.17
C ILE A 37 6.11 -1.95 14.04
N PRO A 38 6.33 -1.14 15.09
CA PRO A 38 5.26 -0.76 16.02
C PRO A 38 4.28 0.24 15.39
N ILE A 39 3.25 -0.26 14.72
CA ILE A 39 2.24 0.56 14.04
C ILE A 39 1.46 1.40 15.07
N TYR A 40 1.40 2.71 14.83
CA TYR A 40 0.66 3.65 15.64
C TYR A 40 -0.77 3.86 15.13
N MET A 41 -0.94 3.94 13.81
CA MET A 41 -2.22 4.24 13.17
C MET A 41 -2.32 3.57 11.80
N ILE A 42 -3.54 3.22 11.41
CA ILE A 42 -3.84 2.55 10.15
C ILE A 42 -4.84 3.39 9.38
N TYR A 43 -4.60 3.60 8.09
CA TYR A 43 -5.55 4.22 7.17
C TYR A 43 -6.05 3.19 6.16
N THR A 44 -7.34 3.26 5.86
CA THR A 44 -8.00 2.36 4.93
C THR A 44 -9.01 3.11 4.08
N PRO A 45 -9.37 2.64 2.87
CA PRO A 45 -10.57 3.07 2.20
C PRO A 45 -11.82 2.61 2.97
N ILE A 46 -12.98 3.16 2.60
CA ILE A 46 -14.27 2.71 3.14
C ILE A 46 -14.61 1.28 2.65
N LEU A 47 -13.95 0.84 1.58
CA LEU A 47 -14.13 -0.50 1.00
C LEU A 47 -13.64 -1.59 1.96
N ILE A 48 -14.58 -2.46 2.37
CA ILE A 48 -14.39 -3.51 3.38
C ILE A 48 -13.18 -4.41 3.13
N ARG A 49 -12.83 -4.65 1.86
CA ARG A 49 -11.72 -5.54 1.49
C ARG A 49 -10.37 -5.05 2.03
N ALA A 50 -10.12 -3.76 1.95
CA ALA A 50 -8.86 -3.20 2.45
C ALA A 50 -8.86 -3.10 3.98
N GLN A 51 -10.02 -2.83 4.59
CA GLN A 51 -10.19 -2.88 6.05
C GLN A 51 -9.90 -4.30 6.58
N MET A 52 -10.49 -5.32 5.97
CA MET A 52 -10.23 -6.72 6.31
C MET A 52 -8.74 -7.08 6.12
N THR A 53 -8.11 -6.60 5.05
CA THR A 53 -6.66 -6.81 4.82
C THR A 53 -5.84 -6.24 5.97
N ALA A 54 -6.12 -5.01 6.39
CA ALA A 54 -5.45 -4.41 7.54
C ALA A 54 -5.67 -5.24 8.81
N MET A 55 -6.91 -5.63 9.09
CA MET A 55 -7.23 -6.42 10.29
C MET A 55 -6.51 -7.77 10.29
N LEU A 56 -6.50 -8.47 9.16
CA LEU A 56 -5.83 -9.76 9.00
C LEU A 56 -4.31 -9.63 9.14
N ALA A 57 -3.69 -8.63 8.51
CA ALA A 57 -2.25 -8.38 8.64
C ALA A 57 -1.86 -8.14 10.12
N MET A 58 -2.67 -7.38 10.85
CA MET A 58 -2.42 -7.10 12.27
C MET A 58 -2.56 -8.31 13.19
N THR A 59 -3.21 -9.41 12.76
CA THR A 59 -3.25 -10.66 13.56
C THR A 59 -1.88 -11.26 13.81
N GLN A 60 -0.93 -11.02 12.91
CA GLN A 60 0.45 -11.53 13.00
C GLN A 60 1.38 -10.59 13.76
N HIS A 61 0.90 -9.43 14.20
CA HIS A 61 1.75 -8.39 14.77
C HIS A 61 2.09 -8.66 16.23
N ARG A 62 3.38 -8.55 16.59
CA ARG A 62 3.86 -8.84 17.95
C ARG A 62 3.31 -7.90 19.03
N HIS A 63 2.94 -6.67 18.66
CA HIS A 63 2.52 -5.66 19.62
C HIS A 63 1.08 -5.88 20.16
N LYS A 64 0.33 -6.86 19.65
CA LYS A 64 -0.98 -7.34 20.15
C LYS A 64 -1.97 -6.26 20.59
N LYS A 65 -1.91 -5.07 19.98
CA LYS A 65 -2.82 -3.97 20.26
C LYS A 65 -4.17 -4.24 19.61
N ILE A 66 -5.21 -3.70 20.22
CA ILE A 66 -6.59 -3.84 19.75
C ILE A 66 -6.83 -2.83 18.64
N LEU A 67 -7.32 -3.27 17.49
CA LEU A 67 -7.72 -2.35 16.43
C LEU A 67 -9.08 -1.74 16.74
N ILE A 68 -9.21 -0.43 16.57
CA ILE A 68 -10.47 0.29 16.76
C ILE A 68 -10.75 1.10 15.50
N VAL A 69 -11.84 0.77 14.81
CA VAL A 69 -12.29 1.54 13.66
C VAL A 69 -12.85 2.87 14.14
N ILE A 70 -12.30 3.95 13.63
CA ILE A 70 -12.73 5.31 13.93
C ILE A 70 -13.83 5.68 12.95
N HIS A 71 -14.94 6.15 13.49
CA HIS A 71 -16.10 6.57 12.73
C HIS A 71 -16.21 8.09 12.81
N ASN A 72 -16.27 8.78 11.66
CA ASN A 72 -16.30 10.25 11.57
C ASN A 72 -17.38 10.76 10.61
N GLU A 73 -18.28 9.88 10.18
CA GLU A 73 -19.38 10.17 9.26
C GLU A 73 -20.50 11.01 9.89
N SER A 74 -20.62 11.01 11.22
CA SER A 74 -21.57 11.82 11.97
C SER A 74 -21.11 11.98 13.42
N GLU A 75 -21.62 12.99 14.11
CA GLU A 75 -21.36 13.21 15.55
C GLU A 75 -21.74 11.98 16.41
N GLN A 76 -22.81 11.28 16.01
CA GLN A 76 -23.26 10.06 16.67
C GLN A 76 -22.25 8.92 16.50
N ALA A 77 -21.75 8.72 15.28
CA ALA A 77 -20.77 7.68 14.98
C ALA A 77 -19.40 7.99 15.62
N GLU A 78 -19.00 9.26 15.66
CA GLU A 78 -17.81 9.71 16.39
C GLU A 78 -17.93 9.37 17.88
N THR A 79 -19.10 9.60 18.46
CA THR A 79 -19.36 9.26 19.86
C THR A 79 -19.25 7.75 20.12
N TRP A 80 -19.69 6.90 19.18
CA TRP A 80 -19.59 5.45 19.30
C TRP A 80 -18.17 4.91 19.22
N SER A 81 -17.30 5.55 18.43
CA SER A 81 -15.88 5.15 18.31
C SER A 81 -14.97 5.78 19.36
N ARG A 82 -15.51 6.67 20.21
CA ARG A 82 -14.74 7.42 21.19
C ARG A 82 -14.22 6.52 22.31
N ILE A 83 -12.91 6.53 22.49
CA ILE A 83 -12.23 5.84 23.59
C ILE A 83 -12.10 6.81 24.76
N TYR A 84 -12.70 6.50 25.89
CA TYR A 84 -12.71 7.37 27.08
C TYR A 84 -11.52 7.12 28.03
N SER A 85 -10.98 5.90 28.04
CA SER A 85 -9.86 5.52 28.91
C SER A 85 -8.51 5.73 28.23
N GLU A 86 -7.61 6.45 28.88
CA GLU A 86 -6.22 6.61 28.42
C GLU A 86 -5.46 5.28 28.32
N GLU A 87 -5.78 4.31 29.19
CA GLU A 87 -5.17 2.98 29.13
C GLU A 87 -5.63 2.24 27.86
N THR A 88 -6.93 2.28 27.56
CA THR A 88 -7.46 1.68 26.33
C THR A 88 -6.91 2.37 25.08
N LYS A 89 -6.70 3.69 25.11
CA LYS A 89 -6.04 4.41 24.00
C LYS A 89 -4.62 3.92 23.77
N LYS A 90 -3.84 3.64 24.83
CA LYS A 90 -2.47 3.11 24.70
C LYS A 90 -2.44 1.69 24.14
N GLN A 91 -3.41 0.88 24.52
CA GLN A 91 -3.55 -0.53 24.11
C GLN A 91 -4.24 -0.72 22.75
N SER A 92 -4.66 0.37 22.10
CA SER A 92 -5.34 0.32 20.81
C SER A 92 -4.55 0.97 19.68
N ILE A 93 -4.91 0.59 18.46
CA ILE A 93 -4.46 1.19 17.22
C ILE A 93 -5.71 1.68 16.47
N PRO A 94 -5.86 3.00 16.25
CA PRO A 94 -6.95 3.53 15.45
C PRO A 94 -6.81 3.11 13.98
N VAL A 95 -7.91 2.66 13.41
CA VAL A 95 -8.09 2.40 11.98
C VAL A 95 -9.01 3.48 11.43
N VAL A 96 -8.52 4.34 10.56
CA VAL A 96 -9.25 5.49 10.01
C VAL A 96 -9.70 5.16 8.59
N PRO A 97 -11.01 4.94 8.35
CA PRO A 97 -11.58 4.86 7.02
C PRO A 97 -11.58 6.23 6.35
N ALA A 98 -11.14 6.29 5.11
CA ALA A 98 -11.04 7.51 4.31
C ALA A 98 -11.49 7.23 2.89
N TRP A 99 -12.59 7.86 2.46
CA TRP A 99 -13.10 7.72 1.09
C TRP A 99 -12.06 8.15 0.05
N GLN A 100 -11.14 9.03 0.43
CA GLN A 100 -10.06 9.54 -0.39
C GLN A 100 -9.01 8.49 -0.72
N LEU A 101 -9.01 7.35 -0.03
CA LEU A 101 -8.18 6.19 -0.32
C LEU A 101 -8.91 5.11 -1.13
N ASN A 102 -10.20 5.32 -1.45
CA ASN A 102 -10.97 4.39 -2.27
C ASN A 102 -10.30 4.18 -3.63
N GLU A 103 -10.49 2.97 -4.18
CA GLU A 103 -10.08 2.65 -5.54
C GLU A 103 -10.67 3.65 -6.54
N ARG A 104 -9.98 3.79 -7.68
CA ARG A 104 -10.49 4.54 -8.83
C ARG A 104 -11.90 4.09 -9.18
N MET A 105 -12.83 5.03 -9.25
CA MET A 105 -14.20 4.74 -9.65
C MET A 105 -14.26 4.35 -11.13
N TYR A 106 -14.65 3.11 -11.43
CA TYR A 106 -14.71 2.62 -12.82
C TYR A 106 -16.02 2.97 -13.53
N GLY A 107 -16.94 3.69 -12.87
CA GLY A 107 -18.19 4.16 -13.44
C GLY A 107 -19.05 3.01 -13.98
N GLU A 108 -19.52 3.14 -15.21
CA GLU A 108 -20.34 2.13 -15.89
C GLU A 108 -19.63 0.79 -16.12
N LEU A 109 -18.29 0.76 -16.03
CA LEU A 109 -17.54 -0.49 -16.18
C LEU A 109 -17.57 -1.37 -14.92
N GLN A 110 -18.06 -0.83 -13.80
CA GLN A 110 -18.01 -1.51 -12.52
C GLN A 110 -18.94 -2.73 -12.51
N GLY A 111 -18.38 -3.91 -12.23
CA GLY A 111 -19.13 -5.16 -12.20
C GLY A 111 -19.29 -5.87 -13.54
N LEU A 112 -18.80 -5.28 -14.65
CA LEU A 112 -18.80 -5.94 -15.96
C LEU A 112 -17.63 -6.92 -16.10
N ASN A 113 -17.86 -8.03 -16.82
CA ASN A 113 -16.77 -8.91 -17.25
C ASN A 113 -15.93 -8.20 -18.32
N LYS A 114 -14.60 -8.40 -18.27
CA LYS A 114 -13.64 -7.88 -19.26
C LYS A 114 -14.04 -8.22 -20.69
N GLU A 115 -14.43 -9.47 -20.96
CA GLU A 115 -14.82 -9.90 -22.32
C GLU A 115 -16.08 -9.19 -22.80
N GLN A 116 -17.12 -9.13 -21.97
CA GLN A 116 -18.37 -8.42 -22.28
C GLN A 116 -18.15 -6.93 -22.50
N THR A 117 -17.22 -6.33 -21.75
CA THR A 117 -16.86 -4.92 -21.88
C THR A 117 -16.12 -4.67 -23.19
N ASP A 118 -15.18 -5.55 -23.54
CA ASP A 118 -14.41 -5.50 -24.78
C ASP A 118 -15.31 -5.67 -26.02
N GLU A 119 -16.33 -6.54 -25.94
CA GLU A 119 -17.33 -6.71 -27.01
C GLU A 119 -18.21 -5.48 -27.18
N ARG A 120 -18.63 -4.85 -26.08
CA ARG A 120 -19.56 -3.72 -26.11
C ARG A 120 -18.91 -2.40 -26.53
N TYR A 121 -17.70 -2.14 -26.05
CA TYR A 121 -17.03 -0.84 -26.21
C TYR A 121 -15.76 -0.92 -27.09
N GLY A 122 -15.29 -2.11 -27.40
CA GLY A 122 -14.08 -2.35 -28.18
C GLY A 122 -12.82 -2.39 -27.33
N LYS A 123 -11.97 -3.40 -27.56
CA LYS A 123 -10.70 -3.64 -26.82
C LYS A 123 -9.81 -2.41 -26.71
N LYS A 124 -9.70 -1.61 -27.77
CA LYS A 124 -8.84 -0.41 -27.78
C LYS A 124 -9.32 0.63 -26.76
N LEU A 125 -10.62 0.90 -26.74
CA LEU A 125 -11.22 1.89 -25.84
C LEU A 125 -11.18 1.42 -24.38
N VAL A 126 -11.47 0.14 -24.13
CA VAL A 126 -11.35 -0.46 -22.78
C VAL A 126 -9.90 -0.45 -22.30
N HIS A 127 -8.95 -0.72 -23.19
CA HIS A 127 -7.53 -0.62 -22.86
C HIS A 127 -7.13 0.81 -22.49
N GLU A 128 -7.57 1.81 -23.28
CA GLU A 128 -7.37 3.24 -22.97
C GLU A 128 -7.97 3.60 -21.60
N TRP A 129 -9.22 3.24 -21.30
CA TRP A 129 -9.80 3.51 -19.97
C TRP A 129 -9.04 2.83 -18.81
N ARG A 130 -8.45 1.65 -19.05
CA ARG A 130 -7.71 0.90 -18.00
C ARG A 130 -6.29 1.41 -17.79
N ARG A 131 -5.63 1.91 -18.82
CA ARG A 131 -4.20 2.24 -18.82
C ARG A 131 -3.90 3.73 -18.97
N SER A 132 -4.84 4.53 -19.47
CA SER A 132 -4.66 5.97 -19.60
C SER A 132 -4.67 6.65 -18.23
N HIS A 133 -3.88 7.71 -18.14
CA HIS A 133 -3.80 8.55 -16.95
C HIS A 133 -5.00 9.51 -16.84
N ASP A 134 -5.36 10.14 -17.96
CA ASP A 134 -6.28 11.28 -18.03
C ASP A 134 -7.67 10.92 -18.60
N ILE A 135 -7.81 9.78 -19.27
CA ILE A 135 -9.09 9.38 -19.87
C ILE A 135 -9.94 8.58 -18.86
N PRO A 136 -11.05 9.13 -18.35
CA PRO A 136 -11.94 8.40 -17.45
C PRO A 136 -12.86 7.44 -18.23
N PRO A 137 -13.27 6.32 -17.61
CA PRO A 137 -14.43 5.58 -18.11
C PRO A 137 -15.74 6.39 -17.93
N PRO A 138 -16.82 6.04 -18.65
CA PRO A 138 -18.10 6.72 -18.50
C PRO A 138 -18.60 6.73 -17.06
N ASN A 139 -18.96 7.91 -16.55
CA ASN A 139 -19.39 8.12 -15.15
C ASN A 139 -18.38 7.63 -14.09
N GLY A 140 -17.08 7.61 -14.42
CA GLY A 140 -16.02 7.22 -13.50
C GLY A 140 -14.91 8.26 -13.37
N GLU A 141 -13.82 7.85 -12.72
CA GLU A 141 -12.63 8.65 -12.47
C GLU A 141 -11.48 8.18 -13.36
N SER A 142 -10.69 9.14 -13.87
CA SER A 142 -9.37 8.85 -14.44
C SER A 142 -8.34 8.59 -13.32
N LEU A 143 -7.16 8.09 -13.68
CA LEU A 143 -6.08 7.97 -12.69
C LEU A 143 -5.66 9.35 -12.17
N GLU A 144 -5.70 10.38 -13.02
CA GLU A 144 -5.44 11.76 -12.64
C GLU A 144 -6.40 12.27 -11.56
N MET A 145 -7.72 12.08 -11.76
CA MET A 145 -8.73 12.50 -10.78
C MET A 145 -8.54 11.79 -9.44
N CYS A 146 -8.24 10.48 -9.48
CA CYS A 146 -7.91 9.70 -8.28
C CYS A 146 -6.65 10.26 -7.58
N SER A 147 -5.61 10.55 -8.36
CA SER A 147 -4.36 11.13 -7.87
C SER A 147 -4.54 12.52 -7.27
N GLN A 148 -5.30 13.41 -7.90
CA GLN A 148 -5.59 14.75 -7.37
C GLN A 148 -6.31 14.67 -6.01
N ARG A 149 -7.29 13.76 -5.88
CA ARG A 149 -7.99 13.53 -4.63
C ARG A 149 -7.03 13.06 -3.53
N VAL A 150 -6.18 12.07 -3.81
CA VAL A 150 -5.20 11.56 -2.85
C VAL A 150 -4.14 12.62 -2.51
N ASP A 151 -3.57 13.28 -3.52
CA ASP A 151 -2.53 14.30 -3.39
C ASP A 151 -3.00 15.49 -2.57
N LEU A 152 -4.21 16.01 -2.83
CA LEU A 152 -4.81 17.08 -2.05
C LEU A 152 -4.89 16.70 -0.57
N ASN A 153 -5.23 15.46 -0.25
CA ASN A 153 -5.35 14.98 1.13
C ASN A 153 -4.00 14.82 1.83
N LEU A 154 -2.97 14.40 1.10
CA LEU A 154 -1.60 14.31 1.62
C LEU A 154 -1.02 15.70 1.85
N ARG A 155 -1.11 16.60 0.85
CA ARG A 155 -0.58 17.98 0.94
C ARG A 155 -1.24 18.83 2.00
N THR A 156 -2.56 18.70 2.15
CA THR A 156 -3.31 19.43 3.19
C THR A 156 -3.20 18.78 4.56
N ASN A 157 -2.52 17.64 4.65
CA ASN A 157 -2.47 16.80 5.84
C ASN A 157 -3.87 16.46 6.39
N MET A 158 -4.90 16.42 5.54
CA MET A 158 -6.24 16.07 5.99
C MET A 158 -6.30 14.63 6.52
N LEU A 159 -5.49 13.73 5.96
CA LEU A 159 -5.30 12.38 6.48
C LEU A 159 -4.26 12.30 7.60
N GLN A 160 -3.60 13.38 8.03
CA GLN A 160 -2.63 13.41 9.15
C GLN A 160 -1.48 12.37 9.07
N ILE A 161 -1.22 11.79 7.89
CA ILE A 161 -0.15 10.79 7.68
C ILE A 161 1.23 11.41 7.95
N GLU A 162 1.57 12.51 7.30
CA GLU A 162 2.90 13.14 7.48
C GLU A 162 3.11 13.70 8.89
N PRO A 163 2.14 14.39 9.53
CA PRO A 163 2.28 14.82 10.93
C PRO A 163 2.58 13.67 11.89
N HIS A 164 1.95 12.51 11.70
CA HIS A 164 2.26 11.33 12.50
C HIS A 164 3.67 10.82 12.23
N LEU A 165 4.10 10.74 10.98
CA LEU A 165 5.46 10.35 10.63
C LEU A 165 6.52 11.31 11.19
N GLN A 166 6.27 12.63 11.13
CA GLN A 166 7.12 13.67 11.73
C GLN A 166 7.28 13.51 13.24
N SER A 167 6.21 13.09 13.93
CA SER A 167 6.25 12.79 15.36
C SER A 167 6.94 11.46 15.72
N GLY A 168 7.55 10.79 14.74
CA GLY A 168 8.26 9.52 14.94
C GLY A 168 7.33 8.30 15.02
N ARG A 169 6.06 8.42 14.63
CA ARG A 169 5.07 7.35 14.70
C ARG A 169 5.01 6.58 13.38
N HIS A 170 4.86 5.26 13.43
CA HIS A 170 4.75 4.42 12.24
C HIS A 170 3.29 4.33 11.77
N VAL A 171 3.07 4.50 10.47
CA VAL A 171 1.74 4.54 9.85
C VAL A 171 1.62 3.41 8.83
N MET A 172 0.49 2.72 8.84
CA MET A 172 0.14 1.75 7.80
C MET A 172 -1.03 2.25 6.96
N VAL A 173 -0.98 2.02 5.65
CA VAL A 173 -2.07 2.30 4.71
C VAL A 173 -2.38 1.02 3.96
N ALA A 174 -3.54 0.42 4.20
CA ALA A 174 -4.03 -0.70 3.42
C ALA A 174 -5.08 -0.17 2.43
N ALA A 175 -4.81 -0.25 1.13
CA ALA A 175 -5.66 0.34 0.10
C ALA A 175 -5.61 -0.43 -1.23
N HIS A 176 -6.04 0.21 -2.31
CA HIS A 176 -6.21 -0.39 -3.62
C HIS A 176 -5.09 -0.02 -4.60
N GLY A 177 -5.09 -0.63 -5.78
CA GLY A 177 -4.01 -0.46 -6.74
C GLY A 177 -3.82 0.99 -7.17
N ASN A 178 -4.87 1.66 -7.65
CA ASN A 178 -4.70 3.02 -8.17
C ASN A 178 -4.54 4.05 -7.06
N SER A 179 -5.22 3.89 -5.92
CA SER A 179 -5.01 4.80 -4.78
C SER A 179 -3.60 4.70 -4.19
N LEU A 180 -3.03 3.49 -4.10
CA LEU A 180 -1.63 3.33 -3.71
C LEU A 180 -0.64 3.87 -4.76
N ARG A 181 -0.94 3.71 -6.06
CA ARG A 181 -0.14 4.36 -7.12
C ARG A 181 -0.14 5.87 -6.98
N SER A 182 -1.29 6.48 -6.67
CA SER A 182 -1.38 7.92 -6.41
C SER A 182 -0.54 8.35 -5.20
N ILE A 183 -0.53 7.56 -4.12
CA ILE A 183 0.37 7.81 -2.98
C ILE A 183 1.82 7.71 -3.43
N ILE A 184 2.20 6.64 -4.14
CA ILE A 184 3.59 6.45 -4.62
C ILE A 184 4.01 7.56 -5.58
N MET A 185 3.12 8.02 -6.45
CA MET A 185 3.37 9.15 -7.34
C MET A 185 3.74 10.41 -6.55
N TYR A 186 3.05 10.67 -5.44
CA TYR A 186 3.39 11.77 -4.52
C TYR A 186 4.74 11.55 -3.82
N LEU A 187 4.97 10.36 -3.26
CA LEU A 187 6.18 10.05 -2.47
C LEU A 187 7.45 10.02 -3.32
N ASP A 188 7.40 9.33 -4.47
CA ASP A 188 8.52 9.13 -5.40
C ASP A 188 8.63 10.30 -6.41
N LYS A 189 7.71 11.29 -6.36
CA LYS A 189 7.62 12.43 -7.30
C LYS A 189 7.55 12.01 -8.77
N LEU A 190 6.77 10.96 -9.04
CA LEU A 190 6.65 10.37 -10.39
C LEU A 190 5.79 11.26 -11.30
N THR A 191 6.11 11.22 -12.58
CA THR A 191 5.28 11.76 -13.65
C THR A 191 4.07 10.86 -13.96
N SER A 192 3.09 11.41 -14.67
CA SER A 192 1.91 10.69 -15.15
C SER A 192 2.24 9.49 -16.03
N GLN A 193 3.36 9.51 -16.75
CA GLN A 193 3.82 8.41 -17.59
C GLN A 193 4.51 7.31 -16.77
N GLU A 194 5.26 7.69 -15.73
CA GLU A 194 5.95 6.73 -14.85
C GLU A 194 4.95 5.96 -13.97
N VAL A 195 3.94 6.64 -13.43
CA VAL A 195 2.95 6.00 -12.52
C VAL A 195 2.15 4.89 -13.20
N ILE A 196 1.92 4.97 -14.52
CA ILE A 196 1.22 3.93 -15.30
C ILE A 196 1.95 2.59 -15.23
N ASN A 197 3.28 2.63 -15.14
CA ASN A 197 4.16 1.46 -15.12
C ASN A 197 4.44 0.95 -13.70
N VAL A 198 3.93 1.61 -12.66
CA VAL A 198 4.08 1.15 -11.28
C VAL A 198 3.21 -0.09 -11.07
N GLU A 199 3.85 -1.23 -10.86
CA GLU A 199 3.19 -2.48 -10.49
C GLU A 199 3.30 -2.70 -8.97
N LEU A 200 2.15 -3.01 -8.36
CA LEU A 200 2.05 -3.32 -6.95
C LEU A 200 1.48 -4.72 -6.80
N SER A 201 2.28 -5.64 -6.28
CA SER A 201 1.82 -6.98 -5.95
C SER A 201 0.81 -6.93 -4.80
N THR A 202 -0.22 -7.77 -4.87
CA THR A 202 -1.20 -7.95 -3.80
C THR A 202 -0.54 -8.58 -2.57
N GLY A 203 -0.89 -8.13 -1.36
CA GLY A 203 -0.36 -8.69 -0.11
C GLY A 203 1.14 -8.49 0.13
N ILE A 204 1.87 -7.78 -0.73
CA ILE A 204 3.29 -7.47 -0.50
C ILE A 204 3.38 -6.06 0.09
N PRO A 205 3.76 -5.90 1.38
CA PRO A 205 3.90 -4.58 1.98
C PRO A 205 5.06 -3.83 1.34
N LEU A 206 4.88 -2.55 1.03
CA LEU A 206 5.90 -1.64 0.56
C LEU A 206 6.26 -0.65 1.67
N LEU A 207 7.53 -0.66 2.10
CA LEU A 207 8.05 0.16 3.18
C LEU A 207 8.71 1.44 2.64
N TYR A 208 8.32 2.56 3.24
CA TYR A 208 8.98 3.85 3.15
C TYR A 208 9.52 4.25 4.52
N ILE A 209 10.76 4.74 4.57
CA ILE A 209 11.32 5.39 5.75
C ILE A 209 11.17 6.89 5.59
N TYR A 210 10.61 7.54 6.61
CA TYR A 210 10.50 8.97 6.70
C TYR A 210 11.58 9.54 7.63
N LYS A 211 12.37 10.48 7.09
CA LYS A 211 13.45 11.18 7.81
C LYS A 211 13.54 12.62 7.30
N GLU A 212 13.42 13.59 8.21
CA GLU A 212 13.67 15.02 7.93
C GLU A 212 12.90 15.57 6.71
N GLY A 213 11.63 15.17 6.52
CA GLY A 213 10.83 15.62 5.37
C GLY A 213 11.00 14.80 4.10
N HIS A 214 11.85 13.78 4.12
CA HIS A 214 12.13 12.93 2.96
C HIS A 214 11.61 11.51 3.16
N PHE A 215 11.02 10.97 2.09
CA PHE A 215 10.59 9.58 1.99
C PHE A 215 11.65 8.77 1.23
N MET A 216 12.10 7.66 1.82
CA MET A 216 13.05 6.73 1.22
C MET A 216 12.41 5.37 1.05
N LYS A 217 12.24 4.93 -0.19
CA LYS A 217 11.68 3.62 -0.52
C LYS A 217 12.66 2.51 -0.14
N ARG A 218 12.22 1.54 0.67
CA ARG A 218 13.04 0.40 1.13
C ARG A 218 12.58 -0.97 0.60
N GLY A 219 11.52 -1.00 -0.23
CA GLY A 219 10.96 -2.25 -0.74
C GLY A 219 10.11 -2.98 0.29
N SER A 220 9.93 -4.29 0.14
CA SER A 220 9.19 -5.10 1.11
C SER A 220 10.11 -5.57 2.23
N PRO A 221 9.74 -5.44 3.51
CA PRO A 221 10.51 -6.04 4.60
C PRO A 221 10.68 -7.54 4.39
N VAL A 222 11.88 -8.04 4.62
CA VAL A 222 12.10 -9.48 4.73
C VAL A 222 11.37 -9.92 6.01
N GLY A 223 10.64 -11.03 5.94
CA GLY A 223 9.87 -11.57 7.06
C GLY A 223 10.70 -11.83 8.33
N PRO A 224 10.12 -12.48 9.35
CA PRO A 224 10.69 -12.55 10.71
C PRO A 224 12.02 -13.31 10.86
N THR A 225 12.72 -13.64 9.77
CA THR A 225 14.02 -14.34 9.76
C THR A 225 15.22 -13.42 10.05
N GLU A 226 15.09 -12.09 9.90
CA GLU A 226 16.13 -11.14 10.31
C GLU A 226 15.48 -9.98 11.09
N SER A 227 16.05 -9.60 12.23
CA SER A 227 15.50 -8.49 13.03
C SER A 227 15.42 -7.22 12.18
N LEU A 228 14.36 -6.43 12.33
CA LEU A 228 14.16 -5.18 11.59
C LEU A 228 15.39 -4.24 11.68
N ALA A 229 16.07 -4.23 12.83
CA ALA A 229 17.33 -3.49 13.01
C ALA A 229 18.45 -4.01 12.09
N HIS A 230 18.59 -5.33 11.94
CA HIS A 230 19.54 -5.94 11.02
C HIS A 230 19.17 -5.67 9.56
N TYR A 231 17.89 -5.73 9.20
CA TYR A 231 17.41 -5.37 7.86
C TYR A 231 17.67 -3.90 7.51
N MET A 232 17.35 -2.97 8.42
CA MET A 232 17.61 -1.53 8.25
C MET A 232 19.11 -1.26 8.11
N GLN A 233 19.95 -1.91 8.91
CA GLN A 233 21.41 -1.80 8.83
C GLN A 233 21.95 -2.32 7.49
N LYS A 234 21.49 -3.48 7.03
CA LYS A 234 21.86 -4.09 5.75
C LYS A 234 21.45 -3.22 4.56
N LEU A 235 20.26 -2.61 4.63
CA LEU A 235 19.81 -1.65 3.62
C LEU A 235 20.67 -0.38 3.62
N ASP A 236 21.01 0.19 4.78
CA ASP A 236 21.87 1.37 4.86
C ASP A 236 23.27 1.09 4.31
N GLU A 237 23.83 -0.10 4.56
CA GLU A 237 25.08 -0.57 3.96
C GLU A 237 24.98 -0.68 2.43
N MET A 238 23.88 -1.24 1.90
CA MET A 238 23.63 -1.32 0.45
C MET A 238 23.48 0.06 -0.22
N PHE A 239 22.81 1.02 0.43
CA PHE A 239 22.66 2.39 -0.07
C PHE A 239 23.99 3.18 -0.02
N GLN A 240 24.83 2.95 0.98
CA GLN A 240 26.17 3.54 1.01
C GLN A 240 27.07 2.99 -0.09
N LEU A 241 27.05 1.68 -0.34
CA LEU A 241 27.81 1.04 -1.43
C LEU A 241 27.42 1.55 -2.82
N THR A 242 26.13 1.80 -3.05
CA THR A 242 25.65 2.39 -4.32
C THR A 242 26.04 3.86 -4.48
N SER A 243 26.12 4.64 -3.40
CA SER A 243 26.61 6.02 -3.44
C SER A 243 28.14 6.12 -3.60
N LEU A 244 28.91 5.17 -3.04
CA LEU A 244 30.36 5.09 -3.24
C LEU A 244 30.70 4.66 -4.67
N ASN A 245 29.96 3.72 -5.25
CA ASN A 245 30.18 3.25 -6.63
C ASN A 245 29.84 4.30 -7.70
N GLN A 246 29.11 5.37 -7.39
CA GLN A 246 28.96 6.50 -8.31
C GLN A 246 30.16 7.45 -8.31
N ARG A 247 31.08 7.35 -7.33
CA ARG A 247 32.30 8.18 -7.26
C ARG A 247 33.56 7.47 -7.75
N THR A 248 33.52 6.17 -8.03
CA THR A 248 34.67 5.40 -8.50
C THR A 248 34.31 4.54 -9.72
N ASN A 249 34.82 4.95 -10.89
CA ASN A 249 34.95 4.18 -12.14
C ASN A 249 33.65 3.90 -12.92
N LEU A 250 33.41 4.36 -14.17
CA LEU A 250 34.27 4.37 -15.36
C LEU A 250 35.12 3.09 -15.47
N PHE A 251 34.62 2.13 -16.26
CA PHE A 251 35.22 0.84 -16.64
C PHE A 251 35.15 -0.31 -15.62
N SER A 252 34.18 -1.21 -15.75
CA SER A 252 34.36 -2.47 -16.48
C SER A 252 33.16 -3.41 -16.30
N LEU A 253 32.81 -4.04 -17.41
CA LEU A 253 31.77 -5.03 -17.64
C LEU A 253 32.19 -6.36 -16.97
N PHE A 254 31.33 -7.01 -16.17
CA PHE A 254 31.41 -8.46 -15.98
C PHE A 254 30.02 -9.10 -15.78
N ILE A 255 29.74 -9.98 -16.73
CA ILE A 255 28.69 -10.99 -16.83
C ILE A 255 28.89 -12.04 -15.73
N ILE A 256 27.82 -12.49 -15.08
CA ILE A 256 27.68 -13.88 -14.61
C ILE A 256 26.23 -14.32 -14.85
N GLU A 257 26.09 -15.23 -15.83
CA GLU A 257 24.96 -16.12 -16.10
C GLU A 257 24.88 -17.24 -15.04
N ASP A 258 23.79 -18.01 -15.13
CA ASP A 258 23.57 -19.35 -14.55
C ASP A 258 23.07 -19.44 -13.10
N PHE A 259 21.78 -19.78 -12.96
CA PHE A 259 21.36 -20.97 -12.21
C PHE A 259 19.99 -21.47 -12.72
N HIS A 260 20.04 -22.51 -13.56
CA HIS A 260 18.91 -23.39 -13.91
C HIS A 260 18.96 -24.66 -13.04
N TRP A 261 17.79 -25.10 -12.56
CA TRP A 261 17.35 -26.48 -12.29
C TRP A 261 18.22 -27.45 -11.47
N VAL A 262 17.67 -27.94 -10.34
CA VAL A 262 17.48 -29.38 -10.07
C VAL A 262 16.20 -29.60 -9.25
N LEU A 263 15.21 -30.26 -9.87
CA LEU A 263 14.15 -31.04 -9.23
C LEU A 263 14.58 -32.52 -9.20
N ASP A 264 13.99 -33.27 -8.27
CA ASP A 264 13.97 -34.75 -8.11
C ASP A 264 15.24 -35.48 -7.63
N ARG A 265 15.24 -35.85 -6.33
CA ARG A 265 14.87 -37.20 -5.85
C ARG A 265 14.71 -37.25 -4.33
#